data_AF-A0A7V9V4W8-F1
#
_entry.id   AF-A0A7V9V4W8-F1
#
_cell.length_a   1.000
_cell.length_b   1.000
_cell.length_c   1.000
_cell.angle_alpha   90.00
_cell.angle_beta   90.00
_cell.angle_gamma   90.00
#
_symmetry.space_group_name_H-M   'P 1'
#
loop_
_entity.id
_entity.type
_entity.pdbx_description
1 polymer ?
#
loop_
_entity_poly.entity_id
_entity_poly.type
_entity_poly.pdbx_seq_one_letter_code
_entity_poly.pdbx_strand_id
1 'polypeptide(L)' 'MWIALNKKGIGLHGTNEPDEIGRSASHGCVRLANWDVVRLAGKVKAGVPVAIH' A
#
# COMPACT_ATOMS: atom_id res chain seq x y z
N MET A 1 -4.52 -6.47 -5.01
CA MET A 1 -5.24 -5.91 -3.84
C MET A 1 -4.92 -4.43 -3.74
N TRP A 2 -5.91 -3.59 -3.45
CA TRP A 2 -5.77 -2.13 -3.38
C TRP A 2 -6.47 -1.57 -2.14
N ILE A 3 -5.77 -0.75 -1.36
CA ILE A 3 -6.32 0.02 -0.24
C ILE A 3 -6.11 1.50 -0.56
N ALA A 4 -7.21 2.21 -0.85
CA ALA A 4 -7.17 3.61 -1.23
C ALA A 4 -6.80 4.52 -0.03
N LEU A 5 -6.00 5.54 -0.27
CA LEU A 5 -5.83 6.67 0.64
C LEU A 5 -6.76 7.84 0.25
N ASN A 6 -6.75 8.90 1.05
CA ASN A 6 -7.58 10.09 0.83
C ASN A 6 -7.08 10.98 -0.33
N LYS A 7 -5.90 10.73 -0.89
CA LYS A 7 -5.38 11.41 -2.08
C LYS A 7 -5.68 10.56 -3.32
N LYS A 8 -6.40 11.16 -4.30
CA LYS A 8 -6.79 10.48 -5.54
C LYS A 8 -5.57 9.84 -6.22
N GLY A 9 -5.69 8.56 -6.56
CA GLY A 9 -4.66 7.79 -7.24
C GLY A 9 -3.52 7.27 -6.34
N ILE A 10 -3.55 7.56 -5.03
CA ILE A 10 -2.55 7.09 -4.08
C ILE A 10 -3.16 6.01 -3.17
N GLY A 11 -2.40 4.94 -2.94
CA GLY A 11 -2.86 3.80 -2.16
C GLY A 11 -1.73 2.90 -1.67
N LEU A 12 -2.11 1.97 -0.80
CA LEU A 12 -1.31 0.83 -0.36
C LEU A 12 -1.69 -0.37 -1.22
N HIS A 13 -0.73 -1.01 -1.86
CA HIS A 13 -1.01 -2.17 -2.70
C HIS A 13 0.16 -3.15 -2.77
N GLY A 14 -0.13 -4.39 -3.18
CA GLY A 14 0.89 -5.39 -3.49
C GLY A 14 1.62 -5.06 -4.81
N THR A 15 2.66 -5.81 -5.14
CA THR A 15 3.45 -5.59 -6.37
C THR A 15 3.74 -6.90 -7.09
N ASN A 16 3.85 -6.83 -8.42
CA ASN A 16 4.40 -7.89 -9.27
C ASN A 16 5.92 -7.78 -9.44
N GLU A 17 6.53 -6.71 -8.91
CA GLU A 17 7.96 -6.44 -8.90
C GLU A 17 8.46 -6.52 -7.43
N PRO A 18 8.62 -7.72 -6.85
CA PRO A 18 8.94 -7.87 -5.42
C PRO A 18 10.29 -7.27 -5.02
N ASP A 19 11.26 -7.29 -5.93
CA ASP A 19 12.60 -6.76 -5.68
C ASP A 19 12.64 -5.23 -5.54
N GLU A 20 11.58 -4.53 -5.98
CA GLU A 20 11.44 -3.07 -5.85
C GLU A 20 10.86 -2.63 -4.49
N ILE A 21 10.48 -3.57 -3.62
CA ILE A 21 10.04 -3.25 -2.26
C ILE A 21 11.22 -2.66 -1.47
N GLY A 22 10.96 -1.56 -0.76
CA GLY A 22 12.00 -0.83 -0.01
C GLY A 22 12.85 0.11 -0.87
N ARG A 23 12.53 0.27 -2.15
CA ARG A 23 13.19 1.22 -3.07
C ARG A 23 12.27 2.41 -3.40
N SER A 24 12.88 3.53 -3.80
CA SER A 24 12.16 4.72 -4.27
C SER A 24 11.78 4.58 -5.77
N ALA A 25 10.99 3.56 -6.09
CA ALA A 25 10.65 3.17 -7.47
C ALA A 25 9.15 3.28 -7.81
N SER A 26 8.32 3.76 -6.89
CA SER A 26 6.89 3.93 -7.13
C SER A 26 6.56 5.32 -7.67
N HIS A 27 5.38 5.45 -8.29
CA HIS A 27 4.81 6.73 -8.73
C HIS A 27 4.02 7.45 -7.61
N GLY A 28 4.40 7.20 -6.34
CA GLY A 28 3.78 7.81 -5.15
C GLY A 28 2.91 6.86 -4.31
N CYS A 29 2.55 5.67 -4.81
CA CYS A 29 1.92 4.63 -4.00
C CYS A 29 2.92 3.94 -3.08
N VAL A 30 2.42 3.30 -2.02
CA VAL A 30 3.23 2.47 -1.13
C VAL A 30 3.05 1.01 -1.54
N ARG A 31 4.13 0.40 -2.04
CA ARG A 31 4.18 -1.01 -2.43
C ARG A 31 4.51 -1.88 -1.21
N LEU A 32 3.74 -2.94 -1.00
CA LEU A 32 3.99 -3.97 0.02
C LEU A 32 4.22 -5.33 -0.64
N ALA A 33 4.77 -6.28 0.12
CA ALA A 33 4.69 -7.67 -0.27
C ALA A 33 3.22 -8.11 -0.37
N ASN A 34 2.93 -9.03 -1.29
CA ASN A 34 1.55 -9.44 -1.57
C ASN A 34 0.86 -10.06 -0.35
N TRP A 35 1.59 -10.82 0.48
CA TRP A 35 1.04 -11.36 1.73
C TRP A 35 0.76 -10.28 2.77
N ASP A 36 1.58 -9.22 2.82
CA ASP A 36 1.44 -8.14 3.81
C ASP A 36 0.22 -7.27 3.51
N VAL A 37 -0.03 -6.92 2.24
CA VAL A 37 -1.25 -6.14 1.88
C VAL A 37 -2.52 -6.94 2.17
N VAL A 38 -2.52 -8.25 1.96
CA VAL A 38 -3.67 -9.12 2.28
C VAL A 38 -3.89 -9.18 3.79
N ARG A 39 -2.81 -9.37 4.57
CA ARG A 39 -2.88 -9.37 6.04
C ARG A 39 -3.37 -8.02 6.57
N LEU A 40 -2.91 -6.92 5.99
CA LEU A 40 -3.34 -5.57 6.36
C LEU A 40 -4.83 -5.36 6.07
N ALA A 41 -5.30 -5.74 4.88
CA ALA A 41 -6.70 -5.61 4.49
C ALA A 41 -7.66 -6.35 5.45
N GLY A 42 -7.23 -7.47 6.02
CA GLY A 42 -8.01 -8.20 7.04
C GLY A 42 -8.00 -7.57 8.45
N LYS A 43 -7.13 -6.58 8.69
CA LYS A 43 -6.93 -5.95 10.01
C LYS A 43 -7.46 -4.53 10.13
N VAL A 44 -7.66 -3.84 9.01
CA VAL A 44 -8.09 -2.42 9.00
C VAL A 44 -9.49 -2.27 8.44
N LYS A 45 -10.13 -1.16 8.79
CA LYS A 45 -11.42 -0.74 8.23
C LYS A 45 -11.25 0.59 7.51
N ALA A 46 -12.20 0.93 6.64
CA ALA A 46 -12.23 2.26 6.02
C ALA A 46 -12.26 3.34 7.11
N GLY A 47 -11.52 4.44 6.89
CA GLY A 47 -11.41 5.55 7.83
C GLY A 47 -10.28 5.43 8.87
N VAL A 48 -9.56 4.31 8.93
CA VAL A 48 -8.34 4.22 9.75
C VAL A 48 -7.32 5.27 9.26
N PRO A 49 -6.84 6.17 10.14
CA PRO A 49 -5.85 7.17 9.75
C PRO A 49 -4.54 6.54 9.28
N VAL A 50 -3.95 7.12 8.23
CA VAL A 50 -2.63 6.76 7.73
C VAL A 50 -1.77 8.01 7.78
N ALA A 51 -0.66 7.96 8.51
CA ALA A 51 0.34 9.02 8.56
C ALA A 51 1.55 8.61 7.69
N ILE A 52 2.01 9.54 6.85
CA ILE A 52 3.22 9.40 6.03
C ILE A 52 4.15 10.56 6.45
N HIS A 53 5.40 10.24 6.76
CA HIS A 53 6.41 11.18 7.27
C HIS A 53 7.58 11.27 6.32
#